data_AF-A0A7C4GMA6-F1
#
_entry.id   AF-A0A7C4GMA6-F1
#
_cell.length_a   1.000
_cell.length_b   1.000
_cell.length_c   1.000
_cell.angle_alpha   90.00
_cell.angle_beta   90.00
_cell.angle_gamma   90.00
#
_symmetry.space_group_name_H-M   'P 1'
#
loop_
_entity.id
_entity.type
_entity.pdbx_description
1 polymer ?
#
loop_
_entity_poly.entity_id
_entity_poly.type
_entity_poly.pdbx_seq_one_letter_code
_entity_poly.pdbx_strand_id
1 'polypeptide(L)'
;MFRPEVLEELRNPAERLTWVDSLAVAAAAIARERAKMTVSQIAEDLGRSEATIRSHLTGKTKAGQLVRQTLEKFQREGVRIEFPQIQVRPVRDLTTVELEEVKARLEEEKKRADRLESLLSEIKNSMKEIIEKVEKA
;
A
#
# COMPACT_ATOMS: atom_id res chain seq x y z
N MET A 1 -7.50 11.72 -9.93
CA MET A 1 -6.79 10.48 -10.26
C MET A 1 -7.47 9.25 -9.63
N PHE A 2 -7.76 9.24 -8.33
CA PHE A 2 -8.38 8.10 -7.64
C PHE A 2 -9.92 8.11 -7.64
N ARG A 3 -10.56 8.47 -8.76
CA ARG A 3 -12.03 8.45 -8.84
C ARG A 3 -12.53 6.99 -8.84
N PRO A 4 -13.71 6.71 -8.27
CA PRO A 4 -14.29 5.37 -8.26
C PRO A 4 -14.36 4.74 -9.66
N GLU A 5 -14.72 5.54 -10.68
CA GLU A 5 -14.81 5.06 -12.07
C GLU A 5 -13.46 4.54 -12.60
N VAL A 6 -12.34 5.20 -12.25
CA VAL A 6 -11.01 4.76 -12.68
C VAL A 6 -10.58 3.50 -11.93
N LEU A 7 -10.91 3.43 -10.64
CA LEU A 7 -10.57 2.28 -9.80
C LEU A 7 -11.34 1.03 -10.22
N GLU A 8 -12.59 1.17 -10.68
CA GLU A 8 -13.38 0.06 -11.20
C GLU A 8 -12.76 -0.52 -12.48
N GLU A 9 -12.36 0.34 -13.42
CA GLU A 9 -11.68 -0.10 -14.65
C GLU A 9 -10.34 -0.79 -14.40
N LEU A 10 -9.65 -0.41 -13.31
CA LEU A 10 -8.42 -1.08 -12.86
C LEU A 10 -8.67 -2.43 -12.17
N ARG A 11 -9.91 -2.78 -11.80
CA ARG A 11 -10.21 -4.08 -11.16
C ARG A 11 -10.08 -5.24 -12.11
N ASN A 12 -10.49 -5.06 -13.38
CA ASN A 12 -10.37 -6.10 -14.40
C ASN A 12 -8.88 -6.30 -14.81
N PRO A 13 -8.24 -7.43 -14.48
CA PRO A 13 -6.82 -7.63 -14.77
C PRO A 13 -6.50 -7.60 -16.27
N ALA A 14 -7.44 -8.03 -17.12
CA ALA A 14 -7.25 -8.09 -18.58
C ALA A 14 -7.17 -6.70 -19.21
N GLU A 15 -7.92 -5.72 -18.68
CA GLU A 15 -8.01 -4.37 -19.24
C GLU A 15 -7.14 -3.35 -18.51
N ARG A 16 -6.69 -3.68 -17.30
CA ARG A 16 -5.87 -2.81 -16.44
C ARG A 16 -4.68 -2.22 -17.17
N LEU A 17 -3.93 -3.05 -17.91
CA LEU A 17 -2.73 -2.60 -18.61
C LEU A 17 -3.07 -1.55 -19.68
N THR A 18 -4.10 -1.82 -20.48
CA THR A 18 -4.59 -0.92 -21.53
C THR A 18 -5.10 0.40 -20.95
N TRP A 19 -5.79 0.34 -19.82
CA TRP A 19 -6.26 1.53 -19.10
C TRP A 19 -5.12 2.39 -18.56
N VAL A 20 -4.13 1.76 -17.92
CA VAL A 20 -2.95 2.47 -17.40
C VAL A 20 -2.16 3.12 -18.53
N ASP A 21 -1.90 2.39 -19.62
CA ASP A 21 -1.22 2.93 -20.80
C ASP A 21 -1.99 4.11 -21.40
N SER A 22 -3.30 3.95 -21.59
CA SER A 22 -4.15 5.02 -22.14
C SER A 22 -4.17 6.28 -21.27
N LEU A 23 -4.20 6.13 -19.94
CA LEU A 23 -4.14 7.25 -19.00
C LEU A 23 -2.76 7.93 -19.01
N ALA A 24 -1.68 7.15 -19.05
CA ALA A 24 -0.32 7.66 -19.12
C ALA A 24 -0.08 8.45 -20.41
N VAL A 25 -0.47 7.89 -21.56
CA VAL A 25 -0.37 8.56 -22.87
C VAL A 25 -1.21 9.84 -22.88
N ALA A 26 -2.44 9.80 -22.36
CA ALA A 26 -3.28 11.00 -22.29
C ALA A 26 -2.66 12.11 -21.44
N ALA A 27 -2.13 11.78 -20.27
CA ALA A 27 -1.46 12.73 -19.39
C ALA A 27 -0.20 13.31 -20.03
N ALA A 28 0.62 12.47 -20.64
CA ALA A 28 1.84 12.86 -21.33
C ALA A 28 1.55 13.78 -22.53
N ALA A 29 0.50 13.49 -23.30
CA ALA A 29 0.07 14.32 -24.42
C ALA A 29 -0.39 15.71 -23.95
N ILE A 30 -1.26 15.76 -22.94
CA ILE A 30 -1.80 17.03 -22.41
C ILE A 30 -0.68 17.90 -21.78
N ALA A 31 0.30 17.28 -21.12
CA ALA A 31 1.45 18.00 -20.58
C ALA A 31 2.29 18.67 -21.68
N ARG A 32 2.57 17.94 -22.77
CA ARG A 32 3.34 18.45 -23.90
C ARG A 32 2.61 19.51 -24.72
N GLU A 33 1.29 19.36 -24.91
CA GLU A 33 0.45 20.40 -25.53
C GLU A 33 0.56 21.72 -24.74
N ARG A 34 0.50 21.65 -23.40
CA ARG A 34 0.72 22.84 -22.55
C ARG A 34 2.13 23.42 -22.67
N ALA A 35 3.13 22.58 -22.94
CA ALA A 35 4.49 22.97 -23.28
C ALA A 35 4.64 23.47 -24.74
N LYS A 36 3.53 23.73 -25.45
CA LYS A 36 3.48 24.28 -26.81
C LYS A 36 4.04 23.37 -27.90
N MET A 37 4.13 22.07 -27.65
CA MET A 37 4.49 21.09 -28.68
C MET A 37 3.32 20.87 -29.65
N THR A 38 3.62 20.62 -30.93
CA THR A 38 2.61 20.29 -31.94
C THR A 38 2.13 18.85 -31.80
N VAL A 39 0.96 18.53 -32.36
CA VAL A 39 0.42 17.15 -32.33
C VAL A 39 1.40 16.15 -32.94
N SER A 40 2.09 16.53 -34.02
CA SER A 40 3.10 15.70 -34.69
C SER A 40 4.29 15.42 -33.79
N GLN A 41 4.84 16.43 -33.12
CA GLN A 41 5.95 16.27 -32.17
C GLN A 41 5.56 15.37 -31.00
N ILE A 42 4.34 15.54 -30.48
CA ILE A 42 3.83 14.72 -29.38
C ILE A 42 3.65 13.26 -29.81
N ALA A 43 3.16 13.04 -31.03
CA ALA A 43 2.96 11.72 -31.61
C ALA A 43 4.29 10.97 -31.79
N GLU A 44 5.31 11.67 -32.33
CA GLU A 44 6.67 11.16 -32.47
C GLU A 44 7.29 10.82 -31.11
N ASP A 45 7.27 11.76 -30.16
CA ASP A 45 7.79 11.61 -28.80
C ASP A 45 7.21 10.40 -28.06
N LEU A 46 5.90 10.19 -28.19
CA LEU A 46 5.16 9.16 -27.46
C LEU A 46 5.08 7.83 -28.23
N GLY A 47 5.59 7.78 -29.46
CA GLY A 47 5.49 6.60 -30.32
C GLY A 47 4.04 6.22 -30.64
N ARG A 48 3.16 7.20 -30.82
CA ARG A 48 1.73 7.00 -31.12
C ARG A 48 1.33 7.74 -32.39
N SER A 49 0.20 7.38 -32.99
CA SER A 49 -0.31 8.12 -34.15
C SER A 49 -0.86 9.49 -33.73
N GLU A 50 -0.77 10.47 -34.64
CA GLU A 50 -1.38 11.78 -34.42
C GLU A 50 -2.89 11.69 -34.16
N ALA A 51 -3.57 10.73 -34.78
CA ALA A 51 -5.00 10.49 -34.57
C ALA A 51 -5.29 10.07 -33.12
N THR A 52 -4.46 9.21 -32.54
CA THR A 52 -4.55 8.81 -31.13
C THR A 52 -4.29 10.00 -30.21
N ILE A 53 -3.21 10.75 -30.45
CA ILE A 53 -2.88 11.95 -29.67
C ILE A 53 -4.02 12.97 -29.72
N ARG A 54 -4.52 13.29 -30.93
CA ARG A 54 -5.64 14.22 -31.12
C ARG A 54 -6.89 13.74 -30.38
N SER A 55 -7.15 12.44 -30.34
CA SER A 55 -8.31 11.89 -29.63
C SER A 55 -8.19 12.07 -28.11
N HIS A 56 -6.99 11.88 -27.54
CA HIS A 56 -6.71 12.21 -26.14
C HIS A 56 -6.78 13.72 -25.87
N LEU A 57 -6.15 14.56 -26.70
CA LEU A 57 -6.10 16.03 -26.58
C LEU A 57 -7.43 16.75 -26.83
N THR A 58 -8.35 16.13 -27.56
CA THR A 58 -9.74 16.63 -27.72
C THR A 58 -10.69 16.02 -26.69
N GLY A 59 -10.29 14.96 -25.98
CA GLY A 59 -11.13 14.32 -24.96
C GLY A 59 -12.22 13.46 -25.56
N LYS A 60 -11.99 12.94 -26.77
CA LYS A 60 -12.81 11.88 -27.37
C LYS A 60 -12.62 10.56 -26.62
N THR A 61 -11.41 10.33 -26.08
CA THR A 61 -11.13 9.15 -25.25
C THR A 61 -11.52 9.40 -23.80
N LYS A 62 -11.97 8.34 -23.11
CA LYS A 62 -12.31 8.40 -21.69
C LYS A 62 -11.10 8.80 -20.83
N ALA A 63 -9.91 8.28 -21.15
CA ALA A 63 -8.66 8.67 -20.50
C ALA A 63 -8.36 10.17 -20.66
N GLY A 64 -8.53 10.73 -21.86
CA GLY A 64 -8.34 12.16 -22.11
C GLY A 64 -9.30 13.05 -21.30
N GLN A 65 -10.57 12.64 -21.20
CA GLN A 65 -11.58 13.33 -20.38
C GLN A 65 -11.18 13.33 -18.90
N LEU A 66 -10.83 12.16 -18.35
CA LEU A 66 -10.49 12.01 -16.94
C LEU A 66 -9.27 12.83 -16.53
N VAL A 67 -8.24 12.87 -17.38
CA VAL A 67 -7.04 13.67 -17.13
C VAL A 67 -7.38 15.16 -17.15
N ARG A 68 -8.14 15.65 -18.14
CA ARG A 68 -8.54 17.07 -18.15
C ARG A 68 -9.37 17.46 -16.94
N GLN A 69 -10.40 16.67 -16.62
CA GLN A 69 -11.24 16.93 -15.44
C GLN A 69 -10.41 16.93 -14.15
N THR A 70 -9.41 16.04 -14.04
CA THR A 70 -8.50 16.02 -12.89
C THR A 70 -7.65 17.28 -12.84
N LEU A 71 -7.10 17.71 -13.98
CA LEU A 71 -6.28 18.90 -14.06
C LEU A 71 -7.07 20.18 -13.78
N GLU A 72 -8.27 20.33 -14.34
CA GLU A 72 -9.15 21.46 -14.04
C GLU A 72 -9.53 21.52 -12.56
N LYS A 73 -9.81 20.35 -11.95
CA LYS A 73 -10.06 20.27 -10.51
C LYS A 73 -8.83 20.73 -9.71
N PHE A 74 -7.65 20.26 -10.07
CA PHE A 74 -6.40 20.65 -9.40
C PHE A 74 -6.08 22.14 -9.57
N GLN A 75 -6.42 22.74 -10.72
CA GLN A 75 -6.27 24.18 -10.92
C GLN A 75 -7.22 25.01 -10.04
N ARG A 76 -8.43 24.52 -9.78
CA ARG A 76 -9.44 25.23 -8.98
C ARG A 76 -9.25 25.06 -7.47
N GLU A 77 -9.01 23.83 -7.04
CA GLU A 77 -9.05 23.44 -5.62
C GLU A 77 -7.65 23.25 -5.01
N GLY A 78 -6.61 23.36 -5.83
CA GLY A 78 -5.27 22.89 -5.48
C GLY A 78 -5.16 21.36 -5.51
N VAL A 79 -3.95 20.85 -5.30
CA VAL A 79 -3.70 19.41 -5.30
C VAL A 79 -3.98 18.87 -3.90
N ARG A 80 -5.13 18.21 -3.74
CA ARG A 80 -5.42 17.35 -2.59
C ARG A 80 -5.43 15.90 -3.04
N ILE A 81 -4.40 15.15 -2.65
CA ILE A 81 -4.32 13.72 -2.92
C ILE A 81 -4.96 12.99 -1.74
N GLU A 82 -6.25 12.74 -1.87
CA GLU A 82 -6.95 11.79 -1.01
C GLU A 82 -6.76 10.42 -1.64
N PHE A 83 -5.99 9.57 -0.97
CA PHE A 83 -6.03 8.15 -1.28
C PHE A 83 -7.37 7.65 -0.75
N PRO A 84 -8.30 7.19 -1.60
CA PRO A 84 -9.39 6.38 -1.09
C PRO A 84 -8.73 5.28 -0.29
N GLN A 85 -9.27 4.96 0.88
CA GLN A 85 -8.89 3.73 1.55
C GLN A 85 -9.29 2.62 0.58
N ILE A 86 -8.37 2.29 -0.34
CA ILE A 86 -8.43 1.09 -1.12
C ILE A 86 -8.48 0.08 0.02
N GLN A 87 -9.64 -0.56 0.18
CA GLN A 87 -9.68 -1.89 0.73
C GLN A 87 -8.91 -2.75 -0.27
N VAL A 88 -7.59 -2.53 -0.35
CA VAL A 88 -6.65 -3.61 -0.43
C VAL A 88 -7.18 -4.42 0.74
N ARG A 89 -7.87 -5.53 0.47
CA ARG A 89 -7.88 -6.59 1.47
C ARG A 89 -6.43 -6.59 1.89
N PRO A 90 -6.08 -6.25 3.15
CA PRO A 90 -4.69 -6.40 3.53
C PRO A 90 -4.38 -7.80 3.01
N VAL A 91 -3.41 -7.90 2.10
CA VAL A 91 -2.72 -9.17 1.92
C VAL A 91 -2.44 -9.47 3.37
N ARG A 92 -3.21 -10.40 3.97
CA ARG A 92 -3.24 -10.60 5.42
C ARG A 92 -1.79 -10.83 5.70
N ASP A 93 -1.09 -9.79 6.16
CA ASP A 93 0.35 -9.76 5.96
C ASP A 93 0.77 -10.98 6.77
N LEU A 94 1.52 -11.90 6.17
CA LEU A 94 2.05 -13.06 6.89
C LEU A 94 2.63 -12.59 8.23
N THR A 95 3.19 -11.38 8.25
CA THR A 95 3.66 -10.66 9.43
C THR A 95 2.63 -10.40 10.52
N THR A 96 1.33 -10.19 10.25
CA THR A 96 0.31 -9.96 11.29
C THR A 96 -0.06 -11.24 12.04
N VAL A 97 -0.24 -12.35 11.32
CA VAL A 97 -0.49 -13.67 11.91
C VAL A 97 0.75 -14.15 12.66
N GLU A 98 1.94 -14.00 12.04
CA GLU A 98 3.21 -14.32 12.69
C GLU A 98 3.44 -13.46 13.95
N LEU A 99 3.07 -12.17 13.94
CA LEU A 99 3.22 -11.31 15.11
C LEU A 99 2.30 -11.73 16.27
N GLU A 100 1.08 -12.16 15.98
CA GLU A 100 0.14 -12.66 16.98
C GLU A 100 0.61 -14.00 17.57
N GLU A 101 1.09 -14.92 16.74
CA GLU A 101 1.67 -16.20 17.19
C GLU A 101 2.94 -15.98 18.03
N VAL A 102 3.84 -15.10 17.59
CA VAL A 102 5.06 -14.77 18.33
C VAL A 102 4.74 -14.12 19.68
N LYS A 103 3.73 -13.24 19.74
CA LYS A 103 3.28 -12.63 21.01
C LYS A 103 2.70 -13.68 21.95
N ALA A 104 1.89 -14.62 21.45
CA ALA A 104 1.33 -15.69 22.26
C ALA A 104 2.43 -16.61 22.83
N ARG A 105 3.42 -16.97 22.02
CA ARG A 105 4.59 -17.77 22.46
C ARG A 105 5.44 -17.03 23.50
N LEU A 106 5.65 -15.73 23.31
CA LEU A 106 6.41 -14.91 24.27
C LEU A 106 5.72 -14.85 25.64
N GLU A 107 4.40 -14.73 25.66
CA GLU A 107 3.61 -14.70 26.89
C GLU A 107 3.62 -16.05 27.62
N GLU A 108 3.55 -17.16 26.87
CA GLU A 108 3.66 -18.50 27.46
C GLU A 108 5.04 -18.73 28.08
N GLU A 109 6.10 -18.33 27.38
CA GLU A 109 7.46 -18.53 27.86
C GLU A 109 7.77 -17.67 29.09
N LYS A 110 7.24 -16.44 29.16
CA LYS A 110 7.29 -15.61 30.38
C LYS A 110 6.63 -16.30 31.57
N LYS A 111 5.42 -16.84 31.39
CA LYS A 111 4.73 -17.59 32.46
C LYS A 111 5.50 -18.83 32.90
N ARG A 112 6.24 -19.48 31.99
CA ARG A 112 7.12 -20.61 32.34
C ARG A 112 8.33 -20.14 33.14
N ALA A 113 8.96 -19.02 32.74
CA ALA A 113 10.06 -18.42 33.47
C ALA A 113 9.65 -18.05 34.90
N ASP A 114 8.50 -17.37 35.08
CA ASP A 114 8.00 -16.99 36.41
C ASP A 114 7.73 -18.21 37.31
N ARG A 115 7.16 -19.29 36.74
CA ARG A 115 6.94 -20.54 37.48
C ARG A 115 8.26 -21.20 37.89
N LEU A 116 9.24 -21.23 36.98
CA LEU A 116 10.57 -21.78 37.27
C LEU A 116 11.28 -20.95 38.35
N GLU A 117 11.17 -19.63 38.32
CA GLU A 117 11.70 -18.76 39.37
C GLU A 117 11.04 -19.04 40.73
N SER A 118 9.71 -19.20 40.77
CA SER A 118 9.00 -19.58 42.00
C SER A 118 9.50 -20.92 42.54
N LEU A 119 9.58 -21.95 41.69
CA LEU A 119 10.06 -23.28 42.09
C LEU A 119 11.52 -23.25 42.56
N LEU A 120 12.39 -22.50 41.89
CA LEU A 120 13.78 -22.31 42.31
C LEU A 120 13.86 -21.61 43.67
N SER A 121 12.96 -20.65 43.94
CA SER A 121 12.91 -19.97 45.23
C SER A 121 12.46 -20.91 46.35
N GLU A 122 11.48 -21.77 46.10
CA GLU A 122 10.98 -22.78 47.04
C GLU A 122 12.05 -23.85 47.32
N ILE A 123 12.72 -24.35 46.28
CA ILE A 123 13.84 -25.29 46.41
C ILE A 123 14.98 -24.65 47.20
N LYS A 124 15.33 -23.39 46.92
CA LYS A 124 16.37 -22.68 47.68
C LYS A 124 16.01 -22.51 49.15
N ASN A 125 14.76 -22.21 49.47
CA ASN A 125 14.30 -22.03 50.85
C ASN A 125 14.26 -23.37 51.60
N SER A 126 13.73 -24.42 50.98
CA SER A 126 13.74 -25.78 51.54
C SER A 126 15.15 -26.32 51.75
N MET A 127 16.09 -26.08 50.81
CA MET A 127 17.50 -26.43 51.02
C MET A 127 18.13 -25.66 52.18
N LYS A 128 17.82 -24.37 52.35
CA LYS A 128 18.28 -23.60 53.52
C LYS A 128 17.75 -24.18 54.83
N GLU A 129 16.46 -24.50 54.90
CA GLU A 129 15.87 -25.12 56.09
C GLU A 129 16.49 -26.49 56.41
N ILE A 130 16.82 -27.28 55.38
CA ILE A 130 17.51 -28.57 55.57
C ILE A 130 18.94 -28.34 56.09
N ILE A 131 19.69 -27.40 55.51
CA ILE A 131 21.05 -27.07 55.99
C ILE A 131 21.01 -26.61 57.45
N GLU A 132 20.09 -25.71 57.82
CA GLU A 132 19.96 -25.24 59.20
C GLU A 132 19.57 -26.35 60.18
N LYS A 133 18.81 -27.36 59.74
CA LYS A 133 18.47 -28.53 60.55
C LYS A 133 19.65 -29.49 60.71
N VAL A 134 20.51 -29.61 59.70
CA VAL A 134 21.72 -30.46 59.74
C VAL A 134 22.83 -29.79 60.56
N GLU A 135 22.97 -28.47 60.54
CA GLU A 135 23.97 -27.74 61.35
C GLU A 135 23.64 -27.69 62.85
N LYS A 136 22.38 -27.93 63.23
CA LYS A 136 21.91 -27.96 64.64
C LYS A 136 21.87 -29.36 65.25
N ALA A 137 22.18 -30.41 64.49
CA ALA A 137 22.27 -31.80 64.94
C ALA A 137 23.73 -32.20 65.19
#